data_AF-A0A3B9PMV2-F1
#
_entry.id   AF-A0A3B9PMV2-F1
#
_cell.length_a   1.000
_cell.length_b   1.000
_cell.length_c   1.000
_cell.angle_alpha   90.00
_cell.angle_beta   90.00
_cell.angle_gamma   90.00
#
_symmetry.space_group_name_H-M   'P 1'
#
loop_
_entity.id
_entity.type
_entity.pdbx_description
1 polymer ?
#
loop_
_entity_poly.entity_id
_entity_poly.type
_entity_poly.pdbx_seq_one_letter_code
_entity_poly.pdbx_strand_id
1 'polypeptide(L)'
;MTTTLGALRAPHTLISIIGAASALGAPHEGAAAAPAALQGGALAHHLAAIGPHVEWAETLQPSAAEHASGAIVDRPSTPVSHHAGTDMARRIDANAAFARRLADHVAALPADTFPLVLGGDHAIAAGTWRGVGRRHGRAPGLIWIDAHLDSHTDTTTHSGNIHGMPLAALLGVGHPALTGIAGPELDPARTCIIGARAWEPEEQTLLARLGVRVFTIDEVRARGLAAVFCDALTIARSDPQAGFGVSLDLDALDPQALPAVTCPEAAGLDPRALADVLLSLRACADFIALEIVEYRPDLDASGRSADWIAEFACAALGPGTAWLREKERRFGAANYAPLPAVFQRGEGVWLWDTDGRRYLDMMSAYSAVSFGHSHPRLVDALTTQARHLALTSRAFSSDRLPVFLERLCATFGYERALPVNTGLEAVETAL
;
A
#
# COMPACT_ATOMS: atom_id res chain seq x y z
N MET A 1 -27.76 -33.66 4.78
CA MET A 1 -27.47 -32.76 5.91
C MET A 1 -26.62 -31.63 5.39
N THR A 2 -27.26 -30.49 5.12
CA THR A 2 -26.68 -29.25 4.63
C THR A 2 -25.84 -28.62 5.74
N THR A 3 -24.52 -28.85 5.71
CA THR A 3 -23.58 -28.11 6.54
C THR A 3 -23.55 -26.67 6.06
N THR A 4 -24.07 -25.80 6.90
CA THR A 4 -23.98 -24.35 6.84
C THR A 4 -22.57 -23.92 6.42
N LEU A 5 -22.50 -23.20 5.31
CA LEU A 5 -21.32 -22.51 4.78
C LEU A 5 -20.81 -21.49 5.81
N GLY A 6 -20.04 -21.95 6.80
CA GLY A 6 -19.27 -21.08 7.69
C GLY A 6 -18.26 -20.30 6.87
N ALA A 7 -18.47 -18.99 6.81
CA ALA A 7 -17.75 -18.05 5.97
C ALA A 7 -16.23 -18.18 6.13
N LEU A 8 -15.55 -18.49 5.03
CA LEU A 8 -14.11 -18.34 4.86
C LEU A 8 -13.77 -16.85 4.85
N ARG A 9 -13.76 -16.20 6.02
CA ARG A 9 -13.45 -14.77 6.10
C ARG A 9 -11.94 -14.59 6.03
N ALA A 10 -11.47 -14.07 4.89
CA ALA A 10 -10.33 -13.16 4.94
C ALA A 10 -10.70 -12.00 5.88
N PRO A 11 -9.76 -11.32 6.54
CA PRO A 11 -10.10 -10.18 7.40
C PRO A 11 -10.95 -9.12 6.67
N HIS A 12 -10.83 -9.01 5.33
CA HIS A 12 -11.57 -8.09 4.49
C HIS A 12 -12.17 -8.81 3.28
N THR A 13 -13.44 -9.26 3.37
CA THR A 13 -14.11 -9.97 2.26
C THR A 13 -14.63 -9.03 1.17
N LEU A 14 -14.89 -7.77 1.53
CA LEU A 14 -15.36 -6.71 0.63
C LEU A 14 -14.57 -5.43 0.91
N ILE A 15 -13.84 -4.95 -0.09
CA ILE A 15 -13.09 -3.69 -0.06
C ILE A 15 -13.90 -2.67 -0.84
N SER A 16 -14.33 -1.59 -0.18
CA SER A 16 -15.00 -0.47 -0.83
C SER A 16 -13.98 0.64 -1.05
N ILE A 17 -13.66 0.89 -2.32
CA ILE A 17 -12.76 1.97 -2.72
C ILE A 17 -13.54 3.28 -2.77
N ILE A 18 -13.03 4.30 -2.11
CA ILE A 18 -13.55 5.66 -2.14
C ILE A 18 -12.50 6.56 -2.77
N GLY A 19 -12.84 7.19 -3.88
CA GLY A 19 -12.02 8.24 -4.47
C GLY A 19 -12.29 9.58 -3.78
N ALA A 20 -11.28 10.24 -3.24
CA ALA A 20 -11.38 11.57 -2.65
C ALA A 20 -10.56 12.56 -3.50
N ALA A 21 -11.13 12.99 -4.62
CA ALA A 21 -10.47 13.77 -5.66
C ALA A 21 -10.38 15.25 -5.30
N SER A 22 -9.68 15.57 -4.20
CA SER A 22 -9.46 16.93 -3.71
C SER A 22 -7.99 17.31 -3.79
N ALA A 23 -7.74 18.56 -4.18
CA ALA A 23 -6.44 19.22 -4.09
C ALA A 23 -6.58 20.62 -3.46
N LEU A 24 -7.62 20.82 -2.62
CA LEU A 24 -7.94 22.12 -1.99
C LEU A 24 -6.90 22.56 -0.95
N GLY A 25 -6.20 21.60 -0.34
CA GLY A 25 -5.15 21.85 0.64
C GLY A 25 -3.75 21.90 0.06
N ALA A 26 -3.53 21.35 -1.13
CA ALA A 26 -2.26 21.35 -1.85
C ALA A 26 -1.96 22.67 -2.60
N PRO A 27 -0.68 22.93 -2.94
CA PRO A 27 -0.28 24.08 -3.76
C PRO A 27 -0.68 23.96 -5.25
N HIS A 28 -1.06 22.76 -5.71
CA HIS A 28 -1.40 22.46 -7.10
C HIS A 28 -2.55 21.46 -7.20
N GLU A 29 -3.32 21.53 -8.28
CA GLU A 29 -4.53 20.72 -8.46
C GLU A 29 -4.27 19.27 -8.92
N GLY A 30 -3.04 18.93 -9.33
CA GLY A 30 -2.78 17.67 -10.04
C GLY A 30 -3.11 16.42 -9.24
N ALA A 31 -3.03 16.46 -7.91
CA ALA A 31 -3.36 15.32 -7.05
C ALA A 31 -4.85 14.96 -7.12
N ALA A 32 -5.74 15.92 -7.41
CA ALA A 32 -7.18 15.66 -7.55
C ALA A 32 -7.50 14.69 -8.69
N ALA A 33 -6.59 14.51 -9.66
CA ALA A 33 -6.76 13.55 -10.75
C ALA A 33 -6.45 12.10 -10.35
N ALA A 34 -5.82 11.86 -9.18
CA ALA A 34 -5.38 10.54 -8.76
C ALA A 34 -6.49 9.49 -8.70
N PRO A 35 -7.66 9.74 -8.07
CA PRO A 35 -8.70 8.72 -8.02
C PRO A 35 -9.20 8.29 -9.39
N ALA A 36 -9.39 9.24 -10.31
CA ALA A 36 -9.82 8.93 -11.68
C ALA A 36 -8.77 8.10 -12.45
N ALA A 37 -7.48 8.45 -12.31
CA ALA A 37 -6.39 7.72 -12.93
C ALA A 37 -6.27 6.28 -12.40
N LEU A 38 -6.42 6.10 -11.09
CA LEU A 38 -6.35 4.78 -10.45
C LEU A 38 -7.60 3.93 -10.75
N GLN A 39 -8.78 4.54 -10.84
CA GLN A 39 -10.01 3.86 -11.23
C GLN A 39 -9.94 3.31 -12.66
N GLY A 40 -9.37 4.09 -13.59
CA GLY A 40 -9.14 3.66 -14.97
C GLY A 40 -7.89 2.80 -15.17
N GLY A 41 -7.08 2.60 -14.13
CA GLY A 41 -5.77 1.96 -14.19
C GLY A 41 -5.76 0.48 -13.77
N ALA A 42 -4.55 -0.05 -13.52
CA ALA A 42 -4.34 -1.45 -13.19
C ALA A 42 -4.72 -1.83 -11.73
N LEU A 43 -5.02 -0.85 -10.87
CA LEU A 43 -5.31 -1.08 -9.45
C LEU A 43 -6.47 -2.07 -9.24
N ALA A 44 -7.60 -1.83 -9.91
CA ALA A 44 -8.76 -2.70 -9.81
C ALA A 44 -8.45 -4.12 -10.33
N HIS A 45 -7.63 -4.23 -11.37
CA HIS A 45 -7.20 -5.52 -11.90
C HIS A 45 -6.32 -6.29 -10.90
N HIS A 46 -5.33 -5.63 -10.30
CA HIS A 46 -4.46 -6.23 -9.30
C HIS A 46 -5.23 -6.66 -8.05
N LEU A 47 -6.13 -5.81 -7.55
CA LEU A 47 -6.97 -6.14 -6.39
C LEU A 47 -7.99 -7.26 -6.68
N ALA A 48 -8.53 -7.35 -7.90
CA ALA A 48 -9.39 -8.45 -8.31
C ALA A 48 -8.63 -9.78 -8.42
N ALA A 49 -7.34 -9.74 -8.81
CA ALA A 49 -6.51 -10.93 -8.97
C ALA A 49 -6.13 -11.60 -7.63
N ILE A 50 -6.13 -10.85 -6.53
CA ILE A 50 -5.71 -11.36 -5.21
C ILE A 50 -6.88 -11.98 -4.40
N GLY A 51 -8.13 -11.87 -4.84
CA GLY A 51 -9.24 -12.69 -4.35
C GLY A 51 -10.34 -12.03 -3.50
N PRO A 52 -10.12 -10.95 -2.72
CA PRO A 52 -11.21 -10.17 -2.13
C PRO A 52 -12.15 -9.61 -3.18
N HIS A 53 -13.43 -9.43 -2.83
CA HIS A 53 -14.33 -8.65 -3.65
C HIS A 53 -13.98 -7.17 -3.48
N VAL A 54 -13.72 -6.49 -4.59
CA VAL A 54 -13.39 -5.07 -4.58
C VAL A 54 -14.44 -4.34 -5.40
N GLU A 55 -14.99 -3.29 -4.81
CA GLU A 55 -15.95 -2.40 -5.46
C GLU A 55 -15.45 -0.96 -5.40
N TRP A 56 -15.69 -0.21 -6.46
CA TRP A 56 -15.51 1.24 -6.43
C TRP A 56 -16.84 1.87 -6.00
N ALA A 57 -16.91 2.40 -4.79
CA ALA A 57 -18.15 2.92 -4.23
C ALA A 57 -18.53 4.26 -4.87
N GLU A 58 -17.68 5.28 -4.70
CA GLU A 58 -17.89 6.63 -5.25
C GLU A 58 -16.56 7.37 -5.36
N THR A 59 -16.49 8.32 -6.30
CA THR A 59 -15.42 9.34 -6.33
C THR A 59 -16.03 10.69 -5.94
N LEU A 60 -15.73 11.17 -4.74
CA LEU A 60 -16.11 12.48 -4.26
C LEU A 60 -15.17 13.54 -4.86
N GLN A 61 -15.75 14.64 -5.34
CA GLN A 61 -15.03 15.81 -5.82
C GLN A 61 -15.50 17.05 -5.04
N PRO A 62 -14.66 18.10 -4.93
CA PRO A 62 -15.13 19.36 -4.41
C PRO A 62 -16.22 19.95 -5.30
N SER A 63 -17.24 20.54 -4.69
CA SER A 63 -18.29 21.27 -5.39
C SER A 63 -17.71 22.51 -6.08
N ALA A 64 -18.46 23.11 -7.00
CA ALA A 64 -18.05 24.35 -7.66
C ALA A 64 -17.80 25.49 -6.63
N ALA A 65 -18.59 25.53 -5.55
CA ALA A 65 -18.43 26.53 -4.50
C ALA A 65 -17.16 26.31 -3.67
N GLU A 66 -16.81 25.05 -3.37
CA GLU A 66 -15.58 24.71 -2.64
C GLU A 66 -14.36 24.97 -3.51
N HIS A 67 -14.39 24.61 -4.80
CA HIS A 67 -13.30 24.96 -5.72
C HIS A 67 -13.08 26.48 -5.80
N ALA A 68 -14.15 27.26 -5.98
CA ALA A 68 -14.04 28.72 -6.03
C ALA A 68 -13.52 29.32 -4.71
N SER A 69 -13.84 28.70 -3.57
CA SER A 69 -13.44 29.15 -2.24
C SER A 69 -12.02 28.70 -1.86
N GLY A 70 -11.60 27.52 -2.32
CA GLY A 70 -10.26 26.99 -2.10
C GLY A 70 -9.21 27.53 -3.08
N ALA A 71 -9.64 28.09 -4.21
CA ALA A 71 -8.75 28.68 -5.20
C ALA A 71 -7.91 29.81 -4.59
N ILE A 72 -6.60 29.73 -4.78
CA ILE A 72 -5.62 30.76 -4.40
C ILE A 72 -5.76 31.91 -5.40
N VAL A 73 -6.24 33.08 -4.95
CA VAL A 73 -6.67 34.20 -5.81
C VAL A 73 -5.50 35.02 -6.35
N ASP A 74 -4.30 34.90 -5.78
CA ASP A 74 -3.07 35.51 -6.30
C ASP A 74 -1.96 34.46 -6.30
N ARG A 75 -1.47 34.09 -7.50
CA ARG A 75 -0.26 33.29 -7.67
C ARG A 75 0.89 34.25 -8.00
N PRO A 76 1.70 34.74 -7.04
CA PRO A 76 2.96 35.35 -7.42
C PRO A 76 3.82 34.26 -8.08
N SER A 77 4.54 34.60 -9.15
CA SER A 77 5.48 33.71 -9.84
C SER A 77 6.75 33.40 -9.02
N THR A 78 6.71 33.61 -7.71
CA THR A 78 7.80 33.48 -6.74
C THR A 78 7.24 32.88 -5.45
N PRO A 79 7.97 32.00 -4.74
CA PRO A 79 7.50 31.42 -3.50
C PRO A 79 7.45 32.52 -2.44
N VAL A 80 6.25 32.96 -2.06
CA VAL A 80 6.05 33.90 -0.96
C VAL A 80 5.19 33.19 0.09
N SER A 81 5.59 33.33 1.36
CA SER A 81 4.85 32.80 2.51
C SER A 81 3.42 33.33 2.52
N HIS A 82 2.45 32.42 2.46
CA HIS A 82 1.04 32.76 2.62
C HIS A 82 0.79 33.11 4.08
N HIS A 83 0.82 34.42 4.39
CA HIS A 83 0.53 34.90 5.74
C HIS A 83 -0.94 34.64 6.10
N ALA A 84 -1.17 34.29 7.37
CA ALA A 84 -2.49 34.15 7.99
C ALA A 84 -3.35 35.40 7.74
N GLY A 85 -4.52 35.20 7.11
CA GLY A 85 -5.46 36.25 6.71
C GLY A 85 -6.82 35.66 6.29
N THR A 86 -7.77 36.50 5.87
CA THR A 86 -9.15 36.10 5.50
C THR A 86 -9.21 35.05 4.38
N ASP A 87 -8.19 34.98 3.53
CA ASP A 87 -8.05 33.95 2.51
C ASP A 87 -7.81 32.54 3.09
N MET A 88 -7.06 32.44 4.20
CA MET A 88 -6.83 31.17 4.89
C MET A 88 -8.12 30.57 5.44
N ALA A 89 -8.90 31.37 6.16
CA ALA A 89 -10.16 30.92 6.76
C ALA A 89 -11.12 30.40 5.68
N ARG A 90 -11.25 31.10 4.55
CA ARG A 90 -12.07 30.67 3.41
C ARG A 90 -11.59 29.35 2.80
N ARG A 91 -10.29 29.17 2.62
CA ARG A 91 -9.70 27.93 2.09
C ARG A 91 -9.89 26.76 3.06
N ILE A 92 -9.71 27.02 4.35
CA ILE A 92 -9.97 26.04 5.42
C ILE A 92 -11.44 25.64 5.45
N ASP A 93 -12.38 26.58 5.34
CA ASP A 93 -13.81 26.27 5.30
C ASP A 93 -14.18 25.41 4.09
N ALA A 94 -13.59 25.67 2.92
CA ALA A 94 -13.78 24.86 1.72
C ALA A 94 -13.24 23.44 1.90
N ASN A 95 -12.02 23.31 2.45
CA ASN A 95 -11.40 22.02 2.73
C ASN A 95 -12.21 21.23 3.78
N ALA A 96 -12.62 21.88 4.87
CA ALA A 96 -13.45 21.30 5.91
C ALA A 96 -14.82 20.86 5.40
N ALA A 97 -15.44 21.59 4.48
CA ALA A 97 -16.71 21.20 3.87
C ALA A 97 -16.58 19.91 3.06
N PHE A 98 -15.50 19.78 2.27
CA PHE A 98 -15.18 18.54 1.56
C PHE A 98 -14.91 17.39 2.54
N ALA A 99 -14.07 17.63 3.55
CA ALA A 99 -13.71 16.63 4.56
C ALA A 99 -14.92 16.14 5.37
N ARG A 100 -15.92 17.00 5.67
CA ARG A 100 -17.19 16.57 6.30
C ARG A 100 -17.97 15.61 5.41
N ARG A 101 -18.08 15.89 4.10
CA ARG A 101 -18.74 14.96 3.16
C ARG A 101 -18.02 13.63 3.08
N LEU A 102 -16.68 13.65 3.03
CA LEU A 102 -15.87 12.43 3.04
C LEU A 102 -16.09 11.65 4.34
N ALA A 103 -16.09 12.32 5.51
CA ALA A 103 -16.36 11.68 6.79
C ALA A 103 -17.76 11.05 6.84
N ASP A 104 -18.79 11.74 6.33
CA ASP A 104 -20.15 11.21 6.24
C ASP A 104 -20.23 9.99 5.32
N HIS A 105 -19.57 10.04 4.16
CA HIS A 105 -19.55 8.94 3.20
C HIS A 105 -18.85 7.69 3.77
N VAL A 106 -17.65 7.86 4.36
CA VAL A 106 -16.90 6.78 5.02
C VAL A 106 -17.70 6.18 6.18
N ALA A 107 -18.35 7.03 6.99
CA ALA A 107 -19.17 6.57 8.12
C ALA A 107 -20.42 5.80 7.67
N ALA A 108 -20.97 6.11 6.49
CA ALA A 108 -22.18 5.51 5.95
C ALA A 108 -21.96 4.19 5.20
N LEU A 109 -20.71 3.76 4.98
CA LEU A 109 -20.42 2.48 4.33
C LEU A 109 -21.10 1.29 5.04
N PRO A 110 -21.43 0.18 4.35
CA PRO A 110 -22.00 -1.02 4.99
C PRO A 110 -21.01 -1.62 6.00
N ALA A 111 -21.45 -2.07 7.18
CA ALA A 111 -20.57 -2.45 8.31
C ALA A 111 -19.54 -3.56 8.02
N ASP A 112 -19.75 -4.37 6.98
CA ASP A 112 -18.91 -5.48 6.56
C ASP A 112 -17.87 -5.13 5.49
N THR A 113 -17.78 -3.85 5.10
CA THR A 113 -16.78 -3.36 4.13
C THR A 113 -15.54 -2.81 4.81
N PHE A 114 -14.40 -2.99 4.14
CA PHE A 114 -13.13 -2.35 4.44
C PHE A 114 -12.98 -1.08 3.59
N PRO A 115 -12.87 0.11 4.19
CA PRO A 115 -12.62 1.36 3.45
C PRO A 115 -11.18 1.43 2.94
N LEU A 116 -11.02 1.52 1.62
CA LEU A 116 -9.78 1.95 0.97
C LEU A 116 -10.00 3.34 0.39
N VAL A 117 -9.44 4.36 1.02
CA VAL A 117 -9.54 5.74 0.52
C VAL A 117 -8.34 6.03 -0.37
N LEU A 118 -8.61 6.41 -1.62
CA LEU A 118 -7.60 6.87 -2.57
C LEU A 118 -7.79 8.37 -2.73
N GLY A 119 -6.83 9.14 -2.26
CA GLY A 119 -6.93 10.59 -2.16
C GLY A 119 -6.33 11.34 -3.34
N GLY A 120 -6.56 12.66 -3.30
CA GLY A 120 -5.65 13.65 -3.87
C GLY A 120 -4.68 14.09 -2.78
N ASP A 121 -4.78 15.33 -2.30
CA ASP A 121 -3.90 15.83 -1.24
C ASP A 121 -4.15 15.19 0.14
N HIS A 122 -3.19 15.29 1.06
CA HIS A 122 -3.30 14.67 2.38
C HIS A 122 -4.31 15.38 3.31
N ALA A 123 -4.81 16.56 2.97
CA ALA A 123 -5.80 17.27 3.80
C ALA A 123 -7.10 16.47 3.99
N ILE A 124 -7.40 15.56 3.04
CA ILE A 124 -8.57 14.68 3.12
C ILE A 124 -8.56 13.76 4.35
N ALA A 125 -7.39 13.49 4.94
CA ALA A 125 -7.23 12.60 6.09
C ALA A 125 -8.10 13.03 7.27
N ALA A 126 -8.33 14.34 7.45
CA ALA A 126 -9.25 14.86 8.45
C ALA A 126 -10.68 14.32 8.26
N GLY A 127 -11.13 14.15 7.01
CA GLY A 127 -12.41 13.53 6.67
C GLY A 127 -12.37 12.01 6.84
N THR A 128 -11.35 11.37 6.27
CA THR A 128 -11.18 9.91 6.30
C THR A 128 -11.21 9.37 7.72
N TRP A 129 -10.31 9.85 8.59
CA TRP A 129 -10.13 9.27 9.91
C TRP A 129 -11.24 9.64 10.90
N ARG A 130 -11.90 10.80 10.72
CA ARG A 130 -13.13 11.12 11.46
C ARG A 130 -14.29 10.22 11.05
N GLY A 131 -14.42 9.93 9.76
CA GLY A 131 -15.41 8.98 9.23
C GLY A 131 -15.18 7.56 9.74
N VAL A 132 -13.94 7.07 9.68
CA VAL A 132 -13.55 5.77 10.26
C VAL A 132 -13.85 5.74 11.76
N GLY A 133 -13.46 6.77 12.51
CA GLY A 133 -13.74 6.83 13.94
C GLY A 133 -15.23 6.82 14.28
N ARG A 134 -16.08 7.49 13.48
CA ARG A 134 -17.55 7.44 13.61
C ARG A 134 -18.12 6.06 13.34
N ARG A 135 -17.66 5.44 12.26
CA ARG A 135 -18.08 4.09 11.85
C ARG A 135 -17.84 3.06 12.94
N HIS A 136 -16.69 3.14 13.61
CA HIS A 136 -16.29 2.22 14.68
C HIS A 136 -16.75 2.68 16.08
N GLY A 137 -17.30 3.90 16.20
CA GLY A 137 -17.70 4.50 17.47
C GLY A 137 -16.52 4.85 18.40
N ARG A 138 -15.28 4.76 17.91
CA ARG A 138 -14.05 4.98 18.67
C ARG A 138 -12.94 5.42 17.75
N ALA A 139 -12.05 6.30 18.22
CA ALA A 139 -10.88 6.71 17.42
C ALA A 139 -9.92 5.53 17.25
N PRO A 140 -9.55 5.17 16.00
CA PRO A 140 -8.56 4.13 15.76
C PRO A 140 -7.19 4.57 16.25
N GLY A 141 -6.29 3.61 16.49
CA GLY A 141 -4.86 3.93 16.42
C GLY A 141 -4.46 4.23 14.98
N LEU A 142 -3.45 5.07 14.78
CA LEU A 142 -3.07 5.51 13.43
C LEU A 142 -1.57 5.43 13.22
N ILE A 143 -1.18 4.74 12.16
CA ILE A 143 0.18 4.78 11.61
C ILE A 143 0.15 5.76 10.43
N TRP A 144 0.87 6.86 10.58
CA TRP A 144 1.01 7.90 9.57
C TRP A 144 2.37 7.72 8.87
N ILE A 145 2.38 7.32 7.60
CA ILE A 145 3.62 7.05 6.86
C ILE A 145 3.83 8.21 5.91
N ASP A 146 4.83 9.04 6.18
CA ASP A 146 4.95 10.38 5.59
C ASP A 146 6.39 10.91 5.68
N ALA A 147 6.78 11.77 4.73
CA ALA A 147 8.00 12.56 4.83
C ALA A 147 7.84 13.76 5.78
N HIS A 148 6.63 14.30 5.89
CA HIS A 148 6.25 15.45 6.69
C HIS A 148 5.51 15.01 7.97
N LEU A 149 5.25 15.98 8.85
CA LEU A 149 4.55 15.73 10.12
C LEU A 149 3.06 16.07 10.06
N ASP A 150 2.64 16.83 9.04
CA ASP A 150 1.27 17.25 8.78
C ASP A 150 0.52 17.81 9.99
N SER A 151 1.29 18.48 10.85
CA SER A 151 0.85 18.90 12.18
C SER A 151 0.95 20.41 12.37
N HIS A 152 0.98 21.16 11.27
CA HIS A 152 0.75 22.59 11.33
C HIS A 152 -0.70 22.94 11.70
N THR A 153 -0.89 24.18 12.12
CA THR A 153 -2.18 24.83 12.27
C THR A 153 -2.25 26.01 11.31
N ASP A 154 -3.42 26.63 11.21
CA ASP A 154 -3.65 27.88 10.48
C ASP A 154 -2.78 29.04 10.98
N THR A 155 -2.24 28.95 12.20
CA THR A 155 -1.38 29.98 12.80
C THR A 155 0.11 29.64 12.80
N THR A 156 0.47 28.36 12.57
CA THR A 156 1.88 27.92 12.60
C THR A 156 2.43 27.59 11.22
N THR A 157 1.59 27.36 10.22
CA THR A 157 2.01 27.06 8.85
C THR A 157 2.81 28.21 8.23
N HIS A 158 3.88 27.88 7.52
CA HIS A 158 4.68 28.88 6.77
C HIS A 158 4.17 29.04 5.32
N SER A 159 3.66 27.96 4.75
CA SER A 159 3.16 27.88 3.37
C SER A 159 1.67 28.19 3.26
N GLY A 160 0.91 28.05 4.33
CA GLY A 160 -0.54 28.14 4.27
C GLY A 160 -1.22 27.00 3.51
N ASN A 161 -0.52 25.91 3.21
CA ASN A 161 -1.11 24.75 2.56
C ASN A 161 -1.77 23.85 3.62
N ILE A 162 -3.05 23.54 3.44
CA ILE A 162 -3.88 22.83 4.42
C ILE A 162 -3.53 21.35 4.48
N HIS A 163 -2.92 20.80 3.43
CA HIS A 163 -2.46 19.40 3.45
C HIS A 163 -1.39 19.12 4.50
N GLY A 164 -0.67 20.14 5.01
CA GLY A 164 0.25 20.00 6.14
C GLY A 164 -0.39 20.21 7.52
N MET A 165 -1.72 20.25 7.62
CA MET A 165 -2.47 20.44 8.88
C MET A 165 -3.33 19.26 9.39
N PRO A 166 -3.63 18.20 8.61
CA PRO A 166 -4.70 17.26 8.97
C PRO A 166 -4.39 16.47 10.24
N LEU A 167 -3.13 16.10 10.50
CA LEU A 167 -2.79 15.32 11.69
C LEU A 167 -3.00 16.14 12.97
N ALA A 168 -2.62 17.42 12.98
CA ALA A 168 -2.93 18.31 14.12
C ALA A 168 -4.44 18.41 14.34
N ALA A 169 -5.23 18.58 13.28
CA ALA A 169 -6.68 18.69 13.38
C ALA A 169 -7.34 17.40 13.92
N LEU A 170 -6.81 16.24 13.53
CA LEU A 170 -7.24 14.93 14.03
C LEU A 170 -6.89 14.73 15.51
N LEU A 171 -5.80 15.32 15.98
CA LEU A 171 -5.38 15.36 17.39
C LEU A 171 -6.04 16.48 18.21
N GLY A 172 -7.03 17.19 17.63
CA GLY A 172 -7.80 18.23 18.31
C GLY A 172 -7.15 19.61 18.35
N VAL A 173 -6.13 19.87 17.55
CA VAL A 173 -5.38 21.15 17.54
C VAL A 173 -5.48 21.83 16.18
N GLY A 174 -5.85 23.12 16.16
CA GLY A 174 -5.93 23.93 14.94
C GLY A 174 -7.30 24.57 14.74
N HIS A 175 -7.58 25.00 13.51
CA HIS A 175 -8.79 25.76 13.19
C HIS A 175 -10.09 24.98 13.47
N PRO A 176 -11.11 25.59 14.13
CA PRO A 176 -12.36 24.92 14.51
C PRO A 176 -13.11 24.25 13.36
N ALA A 177 -12.97 24.76 12.13
CA ALA A 177 -13.63 24.16 10.98
C ALA A 177 -13.13 22.74 10.67
N LEU A 178 -11.84 22.45 10.91
CA LEU A 178 -11.19 21.15 10.71
C LEU A 178 -11.29 20.27 11.96
N THR A 179 -10.98 20.80 13.15
CA THR A 179 -11.07 20.04 14.40
C THR A 179 -12.51 19.67 14.75
N GLY A 180 -13.48 20.50 14.34
CA GLY A 180 -14.92 20.29 14.56
C GLY A 180 -15.59 19.34 13.56
N ILE A 181 -14.85 18.69 12.66
CA ILE A 181 -15.41 17.63 11.82
C ILE A 181 -15.89 16.48 12.73
N ALA A 182 -17.15 16.08 12.58
CA ALA A 182 -17.77 15.10 13.47
C ALA A 182 -16.99 13.77 13.49
N GLY A 183 -16.65 13.31 14.69
CA GLY A 183 -15.94 12.06 14.93
C GLY A 183 -15.02 12.18 16.14
N PRO A 184 -14.55 11.06 16.71
CA PRO A 184 -13.66 11.10 17.86
C PRO A 184 -12.28 11.66 17.47
N GLU A 185 -11.64 12.39 18.39
CA GLU A 185 -10.25 12.83 18.24
C GLU A 185 -9.31 11.63 18.35
N LEU A 186 -8.22 11.64 17.59
CA LEU A 186 -7.18 10.63 17.70
C LEU A 186 -6.51 10.74 19.07
N ASP A 187 -6.10 9.59 19.58
CA ASP A 187 -5.30 9.50 20.79
C ASP A 187 -3.81 9.65 20.43
N PRO A 188 -3.11 10.69 20.90
CA PRO A 188 -1.69 10.86 20.63
C PRO A 188 -0.85 9.64 21.02
N ALA A 189 -1.22 8.93 22.09
CA ALA A 189 -0.49 7.74 22.58
C ALA A 189 -0.68 6.51 21.68
N ARG A 190 -1.64 6.54 20.75
CA ARG A 190 -1.94 5.49 19.77
C ARG A 190 -1.68 5.93 18.34
N THR A 191 -1.01 7.07 18.19
CA THR A 191 -0.67 7.68 16.90
C THR A 191 0.85 7.70 16.77
N CYS A 192 1.36 7.27 15.62
CA CYS A 192 2.78 7.34 15.34
C CYS A 192 3.06 7.64 13.88
N ILE A 193 4.18 8.31 13.62
CA ILE A 193 4.64 8.71 12.29
C ILE A 193 5.85 7.87 11.90
N ILE A 194 5.94 7.42 10.65
CA ILE A 194 7.09 6.68 10.09
C ILE A 194 7.59 7.39 8.84
N GLY A 195 8.90 7.65 8.76
CA GLY A 195 9.55 8.16 7.55
C GLY A 195 9.83 9.66 7.55
N ALA A 196 9.38 10.36 8.60
CA ALA A 196 9.51 11.80 8.74
C ALA A 196 10.97 12.25 8.58
N ARG A 197 11.16 13.28 7.75
CA ARG A 197 12.48 13.88 7.43
C ARG A 197 12.43 15.34 6.99
N ALA A 198 11.25 15.91 6.75
CA ALA A 198 11.07 17.31 6.37
C ALA A 198 9.97 17.92 7.26
N TRP A 199 10.31 18.88 8.10
CA TRP A 199 9.34 19.54 8.98
C TRP A 199 9.85 20.87 9.52
N GLU A 200 8.91 21.70 9.96
CA GLU A 200 9.18 22.93 10.69
C GLU A 200 9.20 22.69 12.22
N PRO A 201 9.96 23.47 13.00
CA PRO A 201 10.09 23.27 14.46
C PRO A 201 8.76 23.27 15.23
N GLU A 202 7.76 24.02 14.76
CA GLU A 202 6.44 24.15 15.37
C GLU A 202 5.69 22.81 15.39
N GLU A 203 5.80 22.04 14.31
CA GLU A 203 5.20 20.71 14.17
C GLU A 203 5.79 19.72 15.17
N GLN A 204 7.12 19.61 15.17
CA GLN A 204 7.82 18.72 16.10
C GLN A 204 7.54 19.10 17.55
N THR A 205 7.47 20.39 17.87
CA THR A 205 7.14 20.88 19.21
C THR A 205 5.72 20.49 19.61
N LEU A 206 4.75 20.59 18.70
CA LEU A 206 3.38 20.16 18.93
C LEU A 206 3.31 18.66 19.23
N LEU A 207 3.87 17.83 18.35
CA LEU A 207 3.80 16.38 18.47
C LEU A 207 4.53 15.87 19.72
N ALA A 208 5.69 16.45 20.06
CA ALA A 208 6.41 16.13 21.28
C ALA A 208 5.59 16.49 22.54
N ARG A 209 4.89 17.62 22.53
CA ARG A 209 4.01 18.04 23.64
C ARG A 209 2.81 17.10 23.81
N LEU A 210 2.23 16.64 22.69
CA LEU A 210 1.10 15.71 22.70
C LEU A 210 1.51 14.27 23.02
N GLY A 211 2.79 13.92 22.84
CA GLY A 211 3.32 12.57 23.07
C GLY A 211 3.17 11.63 21.88
N VAL A 212 3.05 12.16 20.65
CA VAL A 212 3.03 11.36 19.41
C VAL A 212 4.42 10.81 19.12
N ARG A 213 4.51 9.52 18.81
CA ARG A 213 5.79 8.88 18.49
C ARG A 213 6.17 9.13 17.03
N VAL A 214 7.29 9.80 16.78
CA VAL A 214 7.82 10.06 15.42
C VAL A 214 9.05 9.20 15.15
N PHE A 215 8.94 8.20 14.29
CA PHE A 215 10.05 7.40 13.78
C PHE A 215 10.65 8.07 12.54
N THR A 216 11.74 8.80 12.73
CA THR A 216 12.41 9.52 11.63
C THR A 216 13.05 8.54 10.64
N ILE A 217 13.37 9.04 9.45
CA ILE A 217 14.07 8.23 8.45
C ILE A 217 15.43 7.69 8.93
N ASP A 218 16.13 8.44 9.78
CA ASP A 218 17.41 8.00 10.35
C ASP A 218 17.24 6.83 11.32
N GLU A 219 16.17 6.83 12.11
CA GLU A 219 15.83 5.69 12.95
C GLU A 219 15.46 4.46 12.10
N VAL A 220 14.70 4.66 11.02
CA VAL A 220 14.37 3.59 10.06
C VAL A 220 15.63 3.00 9.44
N ARG A 221 16.61 3.84 9.04
CA ARG A 221 17.90 3.37 8.51
C ARG A 221 18.72 2.61 9.55
N ALA A 222 18.72 3.08 10.80
CA ALA A 222 19.49 2.46 11.88
C ALA A 222 18.93 1.09 12.30
N ARG A 223 17.60 0.95 12.32
CA ARG A 223 16.91 -0.24 12.88
C ARG A 223 16.33 -1.18 11.82
N GLY A 224 16.12 -0.67 10.60
CA GLY A 224 15.35 -1.30 9.54
C GLY A 224 13.85 -1.03 9.67
N LEU A 225 13.19 -0.84 8.52
CA LEU A 225 11.75 -0.53 8.45
C LEU A 225 10.88 -1.60 9.13
N ALA A 226 11.21 -2.88 8.98
CA ALA A 226 10.44 -3.96 9.60
C ALA A 226 10.41 -3.86 11.14
N ALA A 227 11.53 -3.49 11.78
CA ALA A 227 11.58 -3.33 13.23
C ALA A 227 10.78 -2.12 13.70
N VAL A 228 10.89 -0.99 12.98
CA VAL A 228 10.11 0.22 13.25
C VAL A 228 8.61 -0.03 13.06
N PHE A 229 8.23 -0.74 12.00
CA PHE A 229 6.83 -1.06 11.72
C PHE A 229 6.21 -1.95 12.79
N CYS A 230 6.97 -2.91 13.36
CA CYS A 230 6.53 -3.71 14.50
C CYS A 230 6.24 -2.85 15.75
N ASP A 231 7.09 -1.87 16.05
CA ASP A 231 6.85 -0.94 17.17
C ASP A 231 5.63 -0.06 16.90
N ALA A 232 5.48 0.45 15.67
CA ALA A 232 4.34 1.25 15.24
C ALA A 232 3.02 0.47 15.39
N LEU A 233 3.00 -0.80 14.95
CA LEU A 233 1.87 -1.70 15.18
C LEU A 233 1.58 -1.89 16.68
N THR A 234 2.60 -1.97 17.53
CA THR A 234 2.41 -2.10 18.98
C THR A 234 1.75 -0.85 19.58
N ILE A 235 2.15 0.35 19.12
CA ILE A 235 1.59 1.63 19.55
C ILE A 235 0.14 1.77 19.08
N ALA A 236 -0.11 1.63 17.78
CA ALA A 236 -1.42 1.82 17.18
C ALA A 236 -2.45 0.79 17.68
N ARG A 237 -2.01 -0.42 18.03
CA ARG A 237 -2.88 -1.52 18.49
C ARG A 237 -2.95 -1.67 20.00
N SER A 238 -2.48 -0.68 20.75
CA SER A 238 -2.51 -0.69 22.23
C SER A 238 -3.93 -0.74 22.80
N ASP A 239 -4.95 -0.42 22.00
CA ASP A 239 -6.37 -0.61 22.30
C ASP A 239 -7.01 -1.60 21.31
N PRO A 240 -7.14 -2.89 21.67
CA PRO A 240 -7.65 -3.92 20.77
C PRO A 240 -9.11 -3.72 20.32
N GLN A 241 -9.87 -2.84 20.99
CA GLN A 241 -11.28 -2.60 20.68
C GLN A 241 -11.47 -1.42 19.70
N ALA A 242 -10.46 -0.56 19.55
CA ALA A 242 -10.55 0.59 18.64
C ALA A 242 -10.19 0.23 17.20
N GLY A 243 -9.42 -0.85 17.00
CA GLY A 243 -8.75 -1.12 15.74
C GLY A 243 -7.71 -0.06 15.41
N PHE A 244 -7.06 -0.22 14.26
CA PHE A 244 -6.09 0.73 13.75
C PHE A 244 -6.16 0.86 12.23
N GLY A 245 -5.65 1.97 11.72
CA GLY A 245 -5.48 2.18 10.29
C GLY A 245 -4.10 2.69 9.92
N VAL A 246 -3.88 2.81 8.61
CA VAL A 246 -2.66 3.34 8.01
C VAL A 246 -3.04 4.47 7.07
N SER A 247 -2.46 5.65 7.28
CA SER A 247 -2.44 6.75 6.30
C SER A 247 -1.10 6.74 5.61
N LEU A 248 -1.07 6.53 4.30
CA LEU A 248 0.15 6.48 3.50
C LEU A 248 0.21 7.70 2.58
N ASP A 249 1.07 8.65 2.93
CA ASP A 249 1.56 9.66 2.00
C ASP A 249 2.62 9.03 1.09
N LEU A 250 2.46 9.21 -0.21
CA LEU A 250 3.40 8.66 -1.18
C LEU A 250 4.73 9.42 -1.22
N ASP A 251 4.81 10.65 -0.70
CA ASP A 251 6.08 11.35 -0.60
C ASP A 251 6.99 10.83 0.52
N ALA A 252 6.49 9.94 1.38
CA ALA A 252 7.29 9.16 2.30
C ALA A 252 8.36 8.31 1.59
N LEU A 253 8.10 7.94 0.33
CA LEU A 253 8.95 7.10 -0.51
C LEU A 253 10.09 7.91 -1.16
N ASP A 254 11.18 7.23 -1.50
CA ASP A 254 12.27 7.88 -2.24
C ASP A 254 11.84 8.27 -3.67
N PRO A 255 12.02 9.54 -4.07
CA PRO A 255 11.57 10.04 -5.37
C PRO A 255 12.33 9.43 -6.56
N GLN A 256 13.47 8.76 -6.36
CA GLN A 256 14.10 7.99 -7.44
C GLN A 256 13.24 6.80 -7.89
N ALA A 257 12.45 6.25 -6.96
CA ALA A 257 11.58 5.12 -7.23
C ALA A 257 10.14 5.54 -7.53
N LEU A 258 9.63 6.55 -6.81
CA LEU A 258 8.26 7.07 -6.89
C LEU A 258 8.26 8.61 -6.96
N PRO A 259 8.57 9.22 -8.12
CA PRO A 259 8.71 10.68 -8.25
C PRO A 259 7.37 11.42 -8.34
N ALA A 260 6.27 10.71 -8.61
CA ALA A 260 5.00 11.30 -9.00
C ALA A 260 4.14 11.70 -7.79
N VAL A 261 4.64 12.67 -7.03
CA VAL A 261 4.01 13.20 -5.81
C VAL A 261 4.05 14.73 -5.76
N THR A 262 3.28 15.34 -4.86
CA THR A 262 3.22 16.81 -4.74
C THR A 262 4.49 17.42 -4.15
N CYS A 263 5.03 16.84 -3.07
CA CYS A 263 6.18 17.37 -2.32
C CYS A 263 7.30 16.31 -2.17
N PRO A 264 8.03 15.97 -3.24
CA PRO A 264 9.02 14.89 -3.18
C PRO A 264 10.20 15.22 -2.26
N GLU A 265 10.41 14.39 -1.24
CA GLU A 265 11.54 14.53 -0.31
C GLU A 265 12.60 13.45 -0.55
N ALA A 266 13.85 13.85 -0.76
CA ALA A 266 14.93 12.90 -1.07
C ALA A 266 15.23 11.93 0.09
N ALA A 267 15.85 10.79 -0.26
CA ALA A 267 16.33 9.80 0.70
C ALA A 267 15.22 9.17 1.56
N GLY A 268 14.06 8.94 0.95
CA GLY A 268 12.88 8.37 1.58
C GLY A 268 12.93 6.87 1.79
N LEU A 269 11.78 6.29 2.07
CA LEU A 269 11.62 4.84 2.22
C LEU A 269 11.80 4.14 0.87
N ASP A 270 12.42 2.96 0.90
CA ASP A 270 12.44 2.06 -0.26
C ASP A 270 11.03 1.47 -0.46
N PRO A 271 10.41 1.65 -1.65
CA PRO A 271 9.06 1.13 -1.91
C PRO A 271 8.95 -0.38 -1.74
N ARG A 272 9.99 -1.15 -2.08
CA ARG A 272 9.94 -2.61 -1.91
C ARG A 272 9.91 -2.99 -0.44
N ALA A 273 10.73 -2.35 0.39
CA ALA A 273 10.72 -2.54 1.83
C ALA A 273 9.37 -2.16 2.45
N LEU A 274 8.73 -1.09 1.98
CA LEU A 274 7.38 -0.71 2.43
C LEU A 274 6.35 -1.78 2.06
N ALA A 275 6.32 -2.23 0.79
CA ALA A 275 5.43 -3.29 0.35
C ALA A 275 5.62 -4.58 1.18
N ASP A 276 6.88 -4.95 1.46
CA ASP A 276 7.19 -6.14 2.27
C ASP A 276 6.63 -6.04 3.71
N VAL A 277 6.67 -4.86 4.36
CA VAL A 277 6.10 -4.72 5.72
C VAL A 277 4.57 -4.63 5.73
N LEU A 278 3.95 -4.07 4.68
CA LEU A 278 2.49 -3.98 4.56
C LEU A 278 1.84 -5.37 4.47
N LEU A 279 2.55 -6.40 4.01
CA LEU A 279 2.09 -7.79 4.04
C LEU A 279 1.66 -8.27 5.44
N SER A 280 2.31 -7.75 6.48
CA SER A 280 2.01 -8.12 7.87
C SER A 280 0.59 -7.71 8.29
N LEU A 281 0.00 -6.71 7.63
CA LEU A 281 -1.36 -6.22 7.91
C LEU A 281 -2.43 -7.27 7.59
N ARG A 282 -2.17 -8.19 6.65
CA ARG A 282 -3.08 -9.27 6.28
C ARG A 282 -3.38 -10.23 7.44
N ALA A 283 -2.54 -10.26 8.47
CA ALA A 283 -2.72 -11.05 9.68
C ALA A 283 -3.43 -10.27 10.81
N CYS A 284 -3.70 -8.97 10.62
CA CYS A 284 -4.30 -8.09 11.62
C CYS A 284 -5.81 -7.98 11.40
N ALA A 285 -6.61 -8.74 12.14
CA ALA A 285 -8.07 -8.65 12.09
C ALA A 285 -8.64 -7.30 12.57
N ASP A 286 -7.82 -6.53 13.29
CA ASP A 286 -8.10 -5.20 13.83
C ASP A 286 -7.56 -4.07 12.96
N PHE A 287 -7.06 -4.37 11.75
CA PHE A 287 -6.79 -3.38 10.71
C PHE A 287 -8.10 -2.98 10.03
N ILE A 288 -8.49 -1.70 10.09
CA ILE A 288 -9.87 -1.31 9.76
C ILE A 288 -10.01 -0.35 8.57
N ALA A 289 -8.95 0.33 8.16
CA ALA A 289 -8.97 1.22 6.99
C ALA A 289 -7.55 1.50 6.48
N LEU A 290 -7.45 1.77 5.17
CA LEU A 290 -6.24 2.22 4.49
C LEU A 290 -6.54 3.50 3.71
N GLU A 291 -5.66 4.49 3.84
CA GLU A 291 -5.67 5.71 3.05
C GLU A 291 -4.35 5.82 2.27
N ILE A 292 -4.40 6.15 0.98
CA ILE A 292 -3.23 6.41 0.13
C ILE A 292 -3.44 7.74 -0.61
N VAL A 293 -2.51 8.68 -0.49
CA VAL A 293 -2.67 10.07 -0.95
C VAL A 293 -1.44 10.59 -1.73
N GLU A 294 -1.52 11.84 -2.16
CA GLU A 294 -0.50 12.65 -2.83
C GLU A 294 0.03 12.12 -4.16
N TYR A 295 -0.64 11.14 -4.77
CA TYR A 295 -0.30 10.69 -6.12
C TYR A 295 -0.55 11.78 -7.17
N ARG A 296 0.41 11.97 -8.09
CA ARG A 296 0.33 12.92 -9.21
C ARG A 296 0.39 12.20 -10.55
N PRO A 297 -0.75 11.82 -11.14
CA PRO A 297 -0.78 11.13 -12.44
C PRO A 297 -0.11 11.91 -13.58
N ASP A 298 -0.15 13.25 -13.52
CA ASP A 298 0.48 14.13 -14.50
C ASP A 298 2.02 14.04 -14.50
N LEU A 299 2.60 13.51 -13.41
CA LEU A 299 4.04 13.28 -13.26
C LEU A 299 4.43 11.81 -13.48
N ASP A 300 3.48 10.90 -13.73
CA ASP A 300 3.72 9.46 -13.90
C ASP A 300 3.45 8.97 -15.33
N ALA A 301 4.15 9.55 -16.31
CA ALA A 301 3.99 9.16 -17.71
C ALA A 301 4.26 7.66 -17.98
N SER A 302 5.03 7.01 -17.11
CA SER A 302 5.37 5.58 -17.22
C SER A 302 4.38 4.63 -16.54
N GLY A 303 3.49 5.14 -15.69
CA GLY A 303 2.60 4.34 -14.85
C GLY A 303 3.29 3.60 -13.70
N ARG A 304 4.58 3.84 -13.47
CA ARG A 304 5.38 3.12 -12.46
C ARG A 304 4.96 3.46 -11.03
N SER A 305 4.54 4.69 -10.78
CA SER A 305 4.10 5.11 -9.45
C SER A 305 2.70 4.54 -9.17
N ALA A 306 1.82 4.53 -10.18
CA ALA A 306 0.54 3.81 -10.13
C ALA A 306 0.71 2.30 -9.84
N ASP A 307 1.72 1.65 -10.44
CA ASP A 307 2.02 0.25 -10.16
C ASP A 307 2.42 0.03 -8.69
N TRP A 308 3.20 0.94 -8.10
CA TRP A 308 3.54 0.89 -6.67
C TRP A 308 2.32 1.08 -5.77
N ILE A 309 1.41 1.99 -6.10
CA ILE A 309 0.16 2.17 -5.36
C ILE A 309 -0.65 0.87 -5.35
N ALA A 310 -0.74 0.21 -6.51
CA ALA A 310 -1.39 -1.09 -6.60
C ALA A 310 -0.67 -2.16 -5.79
N GLU A 311 0.67 -2.18 -5.81
CA GLU A 311 1.47 -3.09 -5.00
C GLU A 311 1.23 -2.87 -3.50
N PHE A 312 1.19 -1.62 -3.01
CA PHE A 312 0.93 -1.31 -1.61
C PHE A 312 -0.47 -1.74 -1.17
N ALA A 313 -1.49 -1.41 -1.96
CA ALA A 313 -2.86 -1.84 -1.70
C ALA A 313 -2.98 -3.37 -1.70
N CYS A 314 -2.35 -4.05 -2.66
CA CYS A 314 -2.34 -5.51 -2.72
C CYS A 314 -1.58 -6.11 -1.54
N ALA A 315 -0.44 -5.55 -1.16
CA ALA A 315 0.35 -6.00 -0.02
C ALA A 315 -0.47 -5.91 1.27
N ALA A 316 -1.13 -4.77 1.53
CA ALA A 316 -1.92 -4.57 2.73
C ALA A 316 -3.21 -5.42 2.76
N LEU A 317 -3.91 -5.55 1.63
CA LEU A 317 -5.30 -6.05 1.58
C LEU A 317 -5.46 -7.44 0.95
N GLY A 318 -4.37 -8.01 0.44
CA GLY A 318 -4.38 -9.34 -0.16
C GLY A 318 -4.66 -10.47 0.83
N PRO A 319 -4.81 -11.70 0.34
CA PRO A 319 -5.14 -12.84 1.16
C PRO A 319 -3.94 -13.25 2.02
N GLY A 320 -4.19 -13.48 3.31
CA GLY A 320 -3.19 -14.03 4.23
C GLY A 320 -3.05 -15.55 4.12
N THR A 321 -2.02 -16.08 4.79
CA THR A 321 -1.65 -17.51 4.78
C THR A 321 -2.84 -18.42 5.13
N ALA A 322 -3.56 -18.10 6.21
CA ALA A 322 -4.65 -18.97 6.69
C ALA A 322 -5.77 -19.15 5.66
N TRP A 323 -6.14 -18.07 4.96
CA TRP A 323 -7.19 -18.10 3.95
C TRP A 323 -6.77 -18.92 2.72
N LEU A 324 -5.54 -18.71 2.23
CA LEU A 324 -5.02 -19.44 1.06
C LEU A 324 -4.90 -20.94 1.33
N ARG A 325 -4.44 -21.33 2.53
CA ARG A 325 -4.34 -22.75 2.90
C ARG A 325 -5.70 -23.42 3.02
N GLU A 326 -6.71 -22.70 3.50
CA GLU A 326 -8.06 -23.24 3.57
C GLU A 326 -8.66 -23.42 2.16
N LYS A 327 -8.39 -22.49 1.24
CA LYS A 327 -8.74 -22.66 -0.19
C LYS A 327 -8.03 -23.88 -0.78
N GLU A 328 -6.73 -24.03 -0.55
CA GLU A 328 -5.96 -25.20 -1.01
C GLU A 328 -6.51 -26.50 -0.44
N ARG A 329 -6.83 -26.57 0.86
CA ARG A 329 -7.45 -27.75 1.48
C ARG A 329 -8.81 -28.12 0.89
N ARG A 330 -9.60 -27.11 0.52
CA ARG A 330 -10.96 -27.31 0.00
C ARG A 330 -10.96 -27.76 -1.46
N PHE A 331 -10.07 -27.20 -2.27
CA PHE A 331 -10.07 -27.38 -3.73
C PHE A 331 -8.92 -28.25 -4.25
N GLY A 332 -7.87 -28.46 -3.45
CA GLY A 332 -6.71 -29.28 -3.78
C GLY A 332 -6.91 -30.76 -3.49
N ALA A 333 -6.16 -31.61 -4.20
CA ALA A 333 -6.12 -33.05 -3.94
C ALA A 333 -5.32 -33.35 -2.66
N ALA A 334 -5.81 -34.29 -1.84
CA ALA A 334 -5.25 -34.62 -0.53
C ALA A 334 -4.05 -35.59 -0.63
N ASN A 335 -3.01 -35.20 -1.40
CA ASN A 335 -1.87 -36.06 -1.71
C ASN A 335 -0.64 -35.77 -0.82
N TYR A 336 -0.62 -34.59 -0.20
CA TYR A 336 0.49 -34.08 0.62
C TYR A 336 -0.03 -33.40 1.88
N ALA A 337 0.86 -33.21 2.85
CA ALA A 337 0.64 -32.41 4.06
C ALA A 337 1.62 -31.21 4.09
N PRO A 338 1.32 -30.10 3.39
CA PRO A 338 2.24 -28.96 3.30
C PRO A 338 2.51 -28.30 4.65
N LEU A 339 3.74 -27.79 4.82
CA LEU A 339 4.12 -26.96 5.97
C LEU A 339 3.22 -25.72 6.09
N PRO A 340 3.10 -25.12 7.29
CA PRO A 340 2.23 -23.97 7.52
C PRO A 340 2.80 -22.63 7.03
N ALA A 341 3.24 -22.59 5.78
CA ALA A 341 3.72 -21.39 5.09
C ALA A 341 3.16 -21.35 3.66
N VAL A 342 2.79 -20.16 3.19
CA VAL A 342 2.35 -19.93 1.81
C VAL A 342 3.27 -18.90 1.20
N PHE A 343 4.15 -19.32 0.29
CA PHE A 343 5.15 -18.45 -0.31
C PHE A 343 4.58 -17.70 -1.52
N GLN A 344 4.87 -16.40 -1.59
CA GLN A 344 4.51 -15.55 -2.74
C GLN A 344 5.73 -14.99 -3.46
N ARG A 345 6.91 -15.03 -2.84
CA ARG A 345 8.15 -14.51 -3.41
C ARG A 345 9.34 -15.38 -3.03
N GLY A 346 10.27 -15.52 -3.96
CA GLY A 346 11.56 -16.18 -3.73
C GLY A 346 12.68 -15.48 -4.49
N GLU A 347 13.83 -15.35 -3.84
CA GLU A 347 15.04 -14.71 -4.37
C GLU A 347 16.29 -15.34 -3.76
N GLY A 348 17.14 -15.93 -4.61
CA GLY A 348 18.32 -16.65 -4.15
C GLY A 348 17.95 -17.78 -3.19
N VAL A 349 18.47 -17.74 -1.96
CA VAL A 349 18.17 -18.75 -0.93
C VAL A 349 16.97 -18.40 -0.04
N TRP A 350 16.31 -17.27 -0.29
CA TRP A 350 15.28 -16.73 0.58
C TRP A 350 13.88 -16.89 -0.05
N LEU A 351 12.91 -17.16 0.81
CA LEU A 351 11.48 -17.19 0.51
C LEU A 351 10.74 -16.20 1.42
N TRP A 352 9.66 -15.62 0.92
CA TRP A 352 8.77 -14.75 1.68
C TRP A 352 7.35 -15.27 1.59
N ASP A 353 6.70 -15.41 2.74
CA ASP A 353 5.31 -15.81 2.80
C ASP A 353 4.35 -14.64 2.53
N THR A 354 3.06 -14.98 2.43
CA THR A 354 1.97 -14.02 2.20
C THR A 354 1.70 -13.08 3.36
N ASP A 355 2.31 -13.33 4.54
CA ASP A 355 2.20 -12.49 5.73
C ASP A 355 3.50 -11.67 5.96
N GLY A 356 4.45 -11.69 5.00
CA GLY A 356 5.69 -10.91 5.01
C GLY A 356 6.86 -11.56 5.75
N ARG A 357 6.72 -12.79 6.26
CA ARG A 357 7.80 -13.48 6.97
C ARG A 357 8.81 -14.02 5.98
N ARG A 358 10.10 -13.83 6.29
CA ARG A 358 11.23 -14.30 5.49
C ARG A 358 11.77 -15.63 6.03
N TYR A 359 12.02 -16.57 5.12
CA TYR A 359 12.46 -17.94 5.40
C TYR A 359 13.72 -18.27 4.60
N LEU A 360 14.68 -18.93 5.25
CA LEU A 360 15.82 -19.54 4.56
C LEU A 360 15.39 -20.90 4.00
N ASP A 361 15.49 -21.09 2.68
CA ASP A 361 15.06 -22.32 2.04
C ASP A 361 16.08 -23.45 2.24
N MET A 362 15.70 -24.41 3.08
CA MET A 362 16.47 -25.63 3.36
C MET A 362 15.92 -26.86 2.61
N MET A 363 14.91 -26.66 1.74
CA MET A 363 14.25 -27.71 0.96
C MET A 363 14.70 -27.69 -0.51
N SER A 364 14.95 -26.50 -1.08
CA SER A 364 15.40 -26.31 -2.48
C SER A 364 14.52 -27.04 -3.51
N ALA A 365 13.23 -27.17 -3.21
CA ALA A 365 12.26 -27.96 -3.97
C ALA A 365 12.81 -29.35 -4.37
N TYR A 366 13.42 -30.07 -3.43
CA TYR A 366 14.06 -31.37 -3.67
C TYR A 366 15.08 -31.32 -4.83
N SER A 367 15.97 -30.32 -4.79
CA SER A 367 17.03 -30.02 -5.76
C SER A 367 16.59 -29.36 -7.07
N ALA A 368 15.30 -29.11 -7.29
CA ALA A 368 14.83 -28.39 -8.48
C ALA A 368 15.24 -26.90 -8.48
N VAL A 369 15.58 -26.33 -7.32
CA VAL A 369 15.97 -24.91 -7.16
C VAL A 369 17.45 -24.80 -6.75
N SER A 370 18.31 -25.61 -7.37
CA SER A 370 19.75 -25.65 -7.05
C SER A 370 20.50 -24.34 -7.32
N PHE A 371 19.98 -23.47 -8.20
CA PHE A 371 20.55 -22.14 -8.49
C PHE A 371 19.94 -21.00 -7.66
N GLY A 372 19.06 -21.34 -6.71
CA GLY A 372 18.26 -20.37 -5.98
C GLY A 372 17.02 -19.91 -6.74
N HIS A 373 16.09 -19.33 -6.00
CA HIS A 373 14.82 -18.80 -6.50
C HIS A 373 15.03 -17.59 -7.39
N SER A 374 14.30 -17.53 -8.50
CA SER A 374 14.26 -16.38 -9.43
C SER A 374 15.63 -15.91 -9.93
N HIS A 375 16.57 -16.83 -10.16
CA HIS A 375 17.92 -16.48 -10.62
C HIS A 375 17.88 -15.65 -11.93
N PRO A 376 18.42 -14.40 -11.97
CA PRO A 376 18.17 -13.45 -13.06
C PRO A 376 18.48 -13.99 -14.46
N ARG A 377 19.63 -14.68 -14.62
CA ARG A 377 20.03 -15.28 -15.90
C ARG A 377 19.07 -16.36 -16.40
N LEU A 378 18.46 -17.13 -15.49
CA LEU A 378 17.54 -18.21 -15.86
C LEU A 378 16.17 -17.63 -16.22
N VAL A 379 15.69 -16.65 -15.45
CA VAL A 379 14.44 -15.93 -15.71
C VAL A 379 14.51 -15.22 -17.07
N ASP A 380 15.62 -14.55 -17.38
CA ASP A 380 15.82 -13.88 -18.67
C ASP A 380 15.81 -14.85 -19.84
N ALA A 381 16.54 -15.98 -19.73
CA ALA A 381 16.57 -17.01 -20.76
C ALA A 381 15.19 -17.65 -20.99
N LEU A 382 14.47 -17.96 -19.91
CA LEU A 382 13.11 -18.50 -19.96
C LEU A 382 12.15 -17.51 -20.63
N THR A 383 12.17 -16.24 -20.21
CA THR A 383 11.28 -15.19 -20.71
C THR A 383 11.54 -14.92 -22.20
N THR A 384 12.81 -14.85 -22.59
CA THR A 384 13.21 -14.66 -23.98
C THR A 384 12.70 -15.79 -24.86
N GLN A 385 12.89 -17.05 -24.44
CA GLN A 385 12.39 -18.20 -25.20
C GLN A 385 10.86 -18.24 -25.23
N ALA A 386 10.20 -17.99 -24.09
CA ALA A 386 8.74 -18.05 -23.98
C ALA A 386 8.03 -17.03 -24.88
N ARG A 387 8.61 -15.84 -25.05
CA ARG A 387 8.10 -14.81 -25.99
C ARG A 387 8.22 -15.21 -27.45
N HIS A 388 9.18 -16.07 -27.81
CA HIS A 388 9.38 -16.54 -29.17
C HIS A 388 8.56 -17.81 -29.45
N LEU A 389 8.71 -18.84 -28.62
CA LEU A 389 8.00 -20.10 -28.69
C LEU A 389 8.04 -20.80 -27.33
N ALA A 390 6.93 -20.72 -26.58
CA ALA A 390 6.85 -21.23 -25.21
C ALA A 390 6.85 -22.76 -25.10
N LEU A 391 6.16 -23.47 -25.98
CA LEU A 391 6.03 -24.93 -25.91
C LEU A 391 5.82 -25.54 -27.29
N THR A 392 6.42 -26.72 -27.50
CA THR A 392 6.14 -27.58 -28.66
C THR A 392 5.94 -29.01 -28.19
N SER A 393 5.04 -29.74 -28.85
CA SER A 393 4.87 -31.18 -28.61
C SER A 393 6.07 -31.96 -29.18
N ARG A 394 6.42 -33.09 -28.55
CA ARG A 394 7.40 -34.06 -29.06
C ARG A 394 7.00 -34.69 -30.41
N ALA A 395 5.77 -34.47 -30.86
CA ALA A 395 5.33 -34.79 -32.21
C ALA A 395 6.07 -33.97 -33.29
N PHE A 396 6.73 -32.87 -32.92
CA PHE A 396 7.45 -31.99 -33.83
C PHE A 396 8.91 -31.80 -33.38
N SER A 397 9.80 -31.56 -34.34
CA SER A 397 11.17 -31.12 -34.05
C SER A 397 11.18 -29.65 -33.64
N SER A 398 12.06 -29.28 -32.70
CA SER A 398 12.38 -27.89 -32.38
C SER A 398 13.82 -27.54 -32.77
N ASP A 399 14.09 -26.26 -33.02
CA ASP A 399 15.40 -25.77 -33.43
C ASP A 399 16.46 -25.81 -32.31
N ARG A 400 16.05 -25.92 -31.04
CA ARG A 400 16.95 -25.93 -29.88
C ARG A 400 17.30 -27.32 -29.35
N LEU A 401 16.36 -28.26 -29.41
CA LEU A 401 16.53 -29.56 -28.76
C LEU A 401 17.74 -30.35 -29.31
N PRO A 402 17.96 -30.49 -30.63
CA PRO A 402 19.11 -31.24 -31.15
C PRO A 402 20.45 -30.67 -30.69
N VAL A 403 20.59 -29.33 -30.72
CA VAL A 403 21.82 -28.62 -30.28
C VAL A 403 22.04 -28.79 -28.78
N PHE A 404 20.97 -28.79 -27.97
CA PHE A 404 21.07 -29.06 -26.54
C PHE A 404 21.54 -30.49 -26.26
N LEU A 405 20.96 -31.49 -26.94
CA LEU A 405 21.30 -32.89 -26.76
C LEU A 405 22.76 -33.19 -27.14
N GLU A 406 23.23 -32.65 -28.27
CA GLU A 406 24.63 -32.78 -28.69
C GLU A 406 25.58 -32.28 -27.59
N ARG A 407 25.33 -31.06 -27.08
CA ARG A 407 26.15 -30.46 -26.01
C ARG A 407 26.09 -31.26 -24.72
N LEU A 408 24.91 -31.72 -24.33
CA LEU A 408 24.71 -32.50 -23.10
C LEU A 408 25.48 -33.83 -23.16
N CYS A 409 25.32 -34.58 -24.24
CA CYS A 409 26.04 -35.83 -24.48
C CYS A 409 27.55 -35.60 -24.50
N ALA A 410 28.03 -34.59 -25.23
CA ALA A 410 29.46 -34.27 -25.31
C ALA A 410 30.05 -33.85 -23.95
N THR A 411 29.28 -33.14 -23.12
CA THR A 411 29.75 -32.66 -21.80
C THR A 411 29.91 -33.80 -20.80
N PHE A 412 28.97 -34.75 -20.78
CA PHE A 412 28.92 -35.80 -19.76
C PHE A 412 29.37 -37.18 -20.27
N GLY A 413 29.67 -37.32 -21.56
CA GLY A 413 30.13 -38.59 -22.15
C GLY A 413 29.02 -39.61 -22.40
N TYR A 414 27.76 -39.17 -22.45
CA TYR A 414 26.63 -40.06 -22.78
C TYR A 414 26.47 -40.23 -24.29
N GLU A 415 26.04 -41.39 -24.75
CA GLU A 415 25.76 -41.64 -26.17
C GLU A 415 24.49 -40.92 -26.65
N ARG A 416 23.45 -40.93 -25.80
CA ARG A 416 22.12 -40.37 -26.08
C ARG A 416 21.54 -39.79 -24.79
N ALA A 417 20.64 -38.83 -24.94
CA ALA A 417 19.90 -38.25 -23.83
C ALA A 417 18.46 -37.94 -24.25
N LEU A 418 17.56 -37.97 -23.27
CA LEU A 418 16.18 -37.53 -23.42
C LEU A 418 15.80 -36.63 -22.24
N PRO A 419 15.41 -35.37 -22.47
CA PRO A 419 14.93 -34.49 -21.41
C PRO A 419 13.46 -34.78 -21.17
N VAL A 420 13.11 -35.10 -19.93
CA VAL A 420 11.77 -35.50 -19.50
C VAL A 420 11.37 -34.70 -18.26
N ASN A 421 10.06 -34.59 -18.00
CA ASN A 421 9.54 -33.74 -16.93
C ASN A 421 9.30 -34.51 -15.61
N THR A 422 9.34 -35.84 -15.65
CA THR A 422 9.15 -36.68 -14.46
C THR A 422 10.18 -37.81 -14.37
N GLY A 423 10.42 -38.27 -13.14
CA GLY A 423 11.22 -39.47 -12.90
C GLY A 423 10.59 -40.74 -13.49
N LEU A 424 9.27 -40.77 -13.71
CA LEU A 424 8.59 -41.91 -14.33
C LEU A 424 9.01 -42.08 -15.79
N GLU A 425 8.90 -41.02 -16.59
CA GLU A 425 9.34 -41.02 -18.00
C GLU A 425 10.84 -41.31 -18.12
N ALA A 426 11.63 -40.83 -17.15
CA ALA A 426 13.07 -41.12 -17.10
C ALA A 426 13.35 -42.62 -16.91
N VAL A 427 12.61 -43.28 -16.01
CA VAL A 427 12.71 -44.71 -15.79
C VAL A 427 12.25 -45.49 -17.03
N GLU A 428 11.11 -45.11 -17.63
CA GLU A 428 10.61 -45.75 -18.85
C GLU A 428 11.56 -45.63 -20.05
N THR A 429 12.35 -44.55 -20.10
CA THR A 429 13.36 -44.34 -21.16
C THR A 429 14.67 -45.08 -20.89
N ALA A 430 14.99 -45.33 -19.61
CA ALA A 430 16.22 -46.01 -19.21
C ALA A 430 16.12 -47.54 -19.27
N LEU A 431 14.89 -48.06 -19.19
CA LEU A 431 14.56 -49.46 -19.48
C LEU A 431 14.56 -49.71 -20.99
#